data_AF-D4DQL8-F1
#
_entry.id   AF-D4DQL8-F1
#
_cell.length_a   1.000
_cell.length_b   1.000
_cell.length_c   1.000
_cell.angle_alpha   90.00
_cell.angle_beta   90.00
_cell.angle_gamma   90.00
#
_symmetry.space_group_name_H-M   'P 1'
#
loop_
_entity.id
_entity.type
_entity.pdbx_description
1 polymer ?
#
loop_
_entity_poly.entity_id
_entity_poly.type
_entity_poly.pdbx_seq_one_letter_code
_entity_poly.pdbx_strand_id
1 'polypeptide(L)'
;MKRPKPPVPIQLQPKPETMPILPLLNRSPDSPLAEGWTASQFSAATLALAARLRAHNARAAALWFDDAARFASALMAAWLAGAEVYLPPNLAEENRRWAEAVGAVWLSDVPEVSDGLWLYDGAAEQAAAPAEALEWPSENVLYLKTSGSSGEAKVETKTRVQMLVEAAAVAERLPESWHGLAAVGSVSPQHLYGLTFRVFVSLAAGCEIGRRQCVYPELLLADSRRECVWIASPALLNRLGEGRDWARLRQNVRGIISAGGILPEATAALLQEKLGFAPHDVYGSTETGVIALRQGGEWELLPEVEASVNEENIFQVASPWSGGVRQTADAVRLDGRRLELLGRQDRIIKLEDKRVSLAQLEHDLLAHGWVADAHCARHPQHGRIAAWAALSAEGIAALREQGRAAVVQTLKQHLAKTQDTAALPRYWRFAAALPRNPQAKIREQDFQTAFTVPQTAPQWAVLHANEETREYAFEGTVPLDLTYFGGHFADFPLVPGVIEVQWAMDLAARFDWGRKTVQHIENLKYQHFVRPHDTVQLTLRHDAAKNKIHFAIRQGDTPCASGRVALHD
;
A
#
# COMPACT_ATOMS: atom_id res chain seq x y z
N MET A 1 -48.97 29.37 -61.00
CA MET A 1 -47.93 29.53 -59.97
C MET A 1 -48.58 29.50 -58.59
N LYS A 2 -48.45 28.40 -57.84
CA LYS A 2 -48.91 28.30 -56.44
C LYS A 2 -47.70 28.48 -55.52
N ARG A 3 -47.80 29.39 -54.54
CA ARG A 3 -46.74 29.68 -53.56
C ARG A 3 -46.42 28.43 -52.72
N PRO A 4 -45.14 28.19 -52.34
CA PRO A 4 -44.79 27.08 -51.47
C PRO A 4 -45.28 27.34 -50.04
N LYS A 5 -45.76 26.29 -49.38
CA LYS A 5 -46.14 26.32 -47.95
C LYS A 5 -44.90 26.58 -47.09
N PRO A 6 -45.02 27.38 -46.01
CA PRO A 6 -43.93 27.55 -45.05
C PRO A 6 -43.66 26.23 -44.31
N PRO A 7 -42.41 25.99 -43.87
CA PRO A 7 -42.06 24.79 -43.11
C PRO A 7 -42.81 24.77 -41.78
N VAL A 8 -43.34 23.60 -41.44
CA VAL A 8 -43.93 23.34 -40.12
C VAL A 8 -42.79 23.33 -39.10
N PRO A 9 -42.87 24.09 -37.99
CA PRO A 9 -41.87 24.01 -36.93
C PRO A 9 -41.89 22.59 -36.36
N ILE A 10 -40.77 21.90 -36.45
CA ILE A 10 -40.55 20.67 -35.68
C ILE A 10 -40.62 21.08 -34.21
N GLN A 11 -41.69 20.70 -33.51
CA GLN A 11 -41.70 20.73 -32.06
C GLN A 11 -40.62 19.76 -31.60
N LEU A 12 -39.44 20.31 -31.27
CA LEU A 12 -38.46 19.62 -30.45
C LEU A 12 -39.19 19.20 -29.18
N GLN A 13 -39.32 17.89 -28.97
CA GLN A 13 -39.68 17.35 -27.66
C GLN A 13 -38.74 17.99 -26.63
N PRO A 14 -39.23 18.37 -25.44
CA PRO A 14 -38.39 18.97 -24.43
C PRO A 14 -37.21 18.03 -24.15
N LYS A 15 -35.98 18.54 -24.31
CA LYS A 15 -34.79 17.86 -23.81
C LYS A 15 -35.01 17.58 -22.32
N PRO A 16 -34.63 16.40 -21.79
CA PRO A 16 -34.64 16.19 -20.35
C PRO A 16 -33.57 17.08 -19.70
N GLU A 17 -33.95 18.30 -19.33
CA GLU A 17 -33.18 19.23 -18.51
C GLU A 17 -33.20 18.79 -17.03
N THR A 18 -32.76 17.57 -16.66
CA THR A 18 -32.79 17.15 -15.24
C THR A 18 -31.79 16.07 -14.80
N MET A 19 -30.70 15.79 -15.53
CA MET A 19 -29.66 14.84 -15.06
C MET A 19 -28.29 15.51 -14.87
N PRO A 20 -27.97 16.02 -13.66
CA PRO A 20 -26.76 16.79 -13.40
C PRO A 20 -25.46 15.94 -13.45
N ILE A 21 -25.58 14.61 -13.46
CA ILE A 21 -24.43 13.69 -13.40
C ILE A 21 -23.92 13.31 -14.79
N LEU A 22 -24.82 13.01 -15.74
CA LEU A 22 -24.43 12.55 -17.08
C LEU A 22 -23.38 13.44 -17.78
N PRO A 23 -23.46 14.79 -17.72
CA PRO A 23 -22.43 15.65 -18.29
C PRO A 23 -21.03 15.46 -17.69
N LEU A 24 -20.92 14.96 -16.45
CA LEU A 24 -19.63 14.74 -15.77
C LEU A 24 -18.98 13.40 -16.15
N LEU A 25 -19.72 12.45 -16.73
CA LEU A 25 -19.22 11.09 -16.97
C LEU A 25 -18.40 10.95 -18.26
N ASN A 26 -18.34 12.01 -19.07
CA ASN A 26 -17.63 12.08 -20.36
C ASN A 26 -17.92 10.86 -21.28
N ARG A 27 -19.18 10.43 -21.36
CA ARG A 27 -19.61 9.25 -22.15
C ARG A 27 -21.10 9.28 -22.47
N SER A 28 -21.55 8.42 -23.39
CA SER A 28 -22.97 8.32 -23.75
C SER A 28 -23.79 7.61 -22.64
N PRO A 29 -25.10 7.89 -22.49
CA PRO A 29 -25.93 7.29 -21.44
C PRO A 29 -25.95 5.75 -21.43
N ASP A 30 -25.90 5.13 -22.61
CA ASP A 30 -25.95 3.67 -22.77
C ASP A 30 -24.57 3.01 -22.68
N SER A 31 -23.49 3.79 -22.67
CA SER A 31 -22.13 3.26 -22.55
C SER A 31 -21.87 2.72 -21.13
N PRO A 32 -21.02 1.69 -21.01
CA PRO A 32 -20.61 1.18 -19.71
C PRO A 32 -19.87 2.25 -18.90
N LEU A 33 -20.27 2.40 -17.65
CA LEU A 33 -19.50 3.13 -16.63
C LEU A 33 -18.61 2.17 -15.85
N ALA A 34 -19.14 1.00 -15.54
CA ALA A 34 -18.46 -0.11 -14.91
C ALA A 34 -19.04 -1.41 -15.46
N GLU A 35 -18.43 -2.54 -15.13
CA GLU A 35 -18.95 -3.86 -15.53
C GLU A 35 -20.41 -4.04 -15.09
N GLY A 36 -21.28 -4.31 -16.07
CA GLY A 36 -22.71 -4.50 -15.87
C GLY A 36 -23.51 -3.24 -15.51
N TRP A 37 -22.92 -2.05 -15.59
CA TRP A 37 -23.56 -0.81 -15.13
C TRP A 37 -23.33 0.35 -16.10
N THR A 38 -24.39 0.81 -16.76
CA THR A 38 -24.31 1.91 -17.74
C THR A 38 -24.28 3.28 -17.06
N ALA A 39 -23.84 4.30 -17.81
CA ALA A 39 -23.83 5.68 -17.34
C ALA A 39 -25.22 6.19 -16.89
N SER A 40 -26.28 5.81 -17.62
CA SER A 40 -27.66 6.15 -17.27
C SER A 40 -28.13 5.46 -15.98
N GLN A 41 -27.83 4.17 -15.82
CA GLN A 41 -28.17 3.42 -14.60
C GLN A 41 -27.43 3.98 -13.38
N PHE A 42 -26.13 4.27 -13.52
CA PHE A 42 -25.35 4.91 -12.47
C PHE A 42 -25.92 6.28 -12.08
N SER A 43 -26.27 7.11 -13.07
CA SER A 43 -26.88 8.41 -12.82
C SER A 43 -28.20 8.26 -12.06
N ALA A 44 -29.07 7.33 -12.47
CA ALA A 44 -30.34 7.06 -11.82
C ALA A 44 -30.17 6.62 -10.35
N ALA A 45 -29.32 5.62 -10.12
CA ALA A 45 -29.01 5.11 -8.78
C ALA A 45 -28.42 6.18 -7.85
N THR A 46 -27.50 7.00 -8.39
CA THR A 46 -26.88 8.11 -7.66
C THR A 46 -27.90 9.16 -7.25
N LEU A 47 -28.80 9.55 -8.16
CA LEU A 47 -29.87 10.50 -7.86
C LEU A 47 -30.87 9.93 -6.83
N ALA A 48 -31.19 8.64 -6.93
CA ALA A 48 -32.08 7.98 -5.97
C ALA A 48 -31.46 7.98 -4.56
N LEU A 49 -30.17 7.67 -4.44
CA LEU A 49 -29.45 7.75 -3.17
C LEU A 49 -29.38 9.18 -2.64
N ALA A 50 -29.13 10.17 -3.49
CA ALA A 50 -29.10 11.58 -3.10
C ALA A 50 -30.45 12.05 -2.55
N ALA A 51 -31.55 11.70 -3.22
CA ALA A 51 -32.90 12.00 -2.74
C ALA A 51 -33.18 11.33 -1.39
N ARG A 52 -32.75 10.07 -1.20
CA ARG A 52 -32.88 9.36 0.07
C ARG A 52 -32.09 10.05 1.19
N LEU A 53 -30.86 10.49 0.93
CA LEU A 53 -30.04 11.23 1.89
C LEU A 53 -30.69 12.56 2.29
N ARG A 54 -31.22 13.32 1.32
CA ARG A 54 -31.98 14.56 1.59
C ARG A 54 -33.22 14.31 2.45
N ALA A 55 -34.00 13.28 2.11
CA ALA A 55 -35.22 12.93 2.87
C ALA A 55 -34.93 12.61 4.35
N HIS A 56 -33.72 12.09 4.64
CA HIS A 56 -33.28 11.80 6.02
C HIS A 56 -32.46 12.94 6.64
N ASN A 57 -32.35 14.10 5.98
CA ASN A 57 -31.56 15.25 6.43
C ASN A 57 -30.10 14.90 6.76
N ALA A 58 -29.49 13.96 6.02
CA ALA A 58 -28.09 13.58 6.22
C ALA A 58 -27.17 14.78 5.91
N ARG A 59 -26.44 15.26 6.93
CA ARG A 59 -25.50 16.39 6.80
C ARG A 59 -24.06 15.95 6.55
N ALA A 60 -23.72 14.73 6.97
CA ALA A 60 -22.41 14.13 6.78
C ALA A 60 -22.58 12.66 6.39
N ALA A 61 -21.68 12.15 5.56
CA ALA A 61 -21.64 10.76 5.15
C ALA A 61 -20.20 10.23 5.22
N ALA A 62 -20.01 9.10 5.90
CA ALA A 62 -18.77 8.35 5.91
C ALA A 62 -18.87 7.22 4.89
N LEU A 63 -17.84 7.06 4.06
CA LEU A 63 -17.85 6.10 2.95
C LEU A 63 -16.78 5.03 3.17
N TRP A 64 -17.19 3.77 3.06
CA TRP A 64 -16.29 2.61 3.06
C TRP A 64 -16.80 1.57 2.07
N PHE A 65 -16.01 1.18 1.06
CA PHE A 65 -16.53 0.36 -0.03
C PHE A 65 -15.47 -0.59 -0.61
N ASP A 66 -15.87 -1.81 -0.95
CA ASP A 66 -15.03 -2.73 -1.71
C ASP A 66 -15.16 -2.50 -3.23
N ASP A 67 -16.30 -1.98 -3.68
CA ASP A 67 -16.59 -1.63 -5.07
C ASP A 67 -16.40 -0.13 -5.36
N ALA A 68 -15.44 0.20 -6.22
CA ALA A 68 -15.11 1.58 -6.57
C ALA A 68 -16.21 2.29 -7.39
N ALA A 69 -17.03 1.56 -8.14
CA ALA A 69 -18.13 2.17 -8.88
C ALA A 69 -19.26 2.54 -7.90
N ARG A 70 -19.59 1.67 -6.95
CA ARG A 70 -20.55 1.99 -5.88
C ARG A 70 -20.06 3.13 -5.01
N PHE A 71 -18.77 3.12 -4.66
CA PHE A 71 -18.12 4.24 -3.96
C PHE A 71 -18.31 5.56 -4.71
N ALA A 72 -18.05 5.57 -6.03
CA ALA A 72 -18.19 6.77 -6.85
C ALA A 72 -19.64 7.29 -6.85
N SER A 73 -20.61 6.38 -6.95
CA SER A 73 -22.04 6.74 -6.87
C SER A 73 -22.38 7.32 -5.50
N ALA A 74 -21.97 6.67 -4.41
CA ALA A 74 -22.22 7.13 -3.04
C ALA A 74 -21.61 8.51 -2.76
N LEU A 75 -20.38 8.74 -3.25
CA LEU A 75 -19.68 10.03 -3.13
C LEU A 75 -20.44 11.16 -3.82
N MET A 76 -20.83 10.94 -5.07
CA MET A 76 -21.61 11.92 -5.84
C MET A 76 -22.99 12.15 -5.22
N ALA A 77 -23.64 11.09 -4.73
CA ALA A 77 -24.94 11.19 -4.09
C ALA A 77 -24.90 12.00 -2.80
N ALA A 78 -23.88 11.79 -1.96
CA ALA A 78 -23.66 12.58 -0.75
C ALA A 78 -23.48 14.07 -1.08
N TRP A 79 -22.67 14.40 -2.09
CA TRP A 79 -22.51 15.78 -2.53
C TRP A 79 -23.79 16.38 -3.12
N LEU A 80 -24.54 15.65 -3.94
CA LEU A 80 -25.84 16.11 -4.44
C LEU A 80 -26.83 16.35 -3.30
N ALA A 81 -26.78 15.54 -2.24
CA ALA A 81 -27.59 15.75 -1.05
C ALA A 81 -27.18 16.98 -0.23
N GLY A 82 -26.03 17.59 -0.53
CA GLY A 82 -25.46 18.67 0.27
C GLY A 82 -24.76 18.18 1.54
N ALA A 83 -24.45 16.89 1.62
CA ALA A 83 -23.71 16.31 2.73
C ALA A 83 -22.19 16.49 2.52
N GLU A 84 -21.48 16.71 3.64
CA GLU A 84 -20.03 16.60 3.69
C GLU A 84 -19.60 15.13 3.71
N VAL A 85 -18.46 14.83 3.08
CA VAL A 85 -17.99 13.45 2.93
C VAL A 85 -16.77 13.19 3.80
N TYR A 86 -16.77 12.09 4.53
CA TYR A 86 -15.70 11.67 5.42
C TYR A 86 -15.09 10.36 4.92
N LEU A 87 -13.79 10.37 4.66
CA LEU A 87 -13.04 9.22 4.17
C LEU A 87 -12.06 8.74 5.26
N PRO A 88 -12.48 7.80 6.13
CA PRO A 88 -11.61 7.22 7.13
C PRO A 88 -10.53 6.33 6.46
N PRO A 89 -9.28 6.34 6.95
CA PRO A 89 -8.20 5.56 6.33
C PRO A 89 -8.29 4.06 6.63
N ASN A 90 -9.04 3.68 7.65
CA ASN A 90 -9.36 2.30 8.01
C ASN A 90 -10.56 2.30 8.98
N LEU A 91 -11.08 1.12 9.27
CA LEU A 91 -12.23 0.92 10.17
C LEU A 91 -11.86 0.78 11.65
N ALA A 92 -10.65 1.20 12.07
CA ALA A 92 -10.30 1.22 13.48
C ALA A 92 -11.23 2.14 14.27
N GLU A 93 -11.45 1.81 15.55
CA GLU A 93 -12.42 2.48 16.41
C GLU A 93 -12.26 4.01 16.44
N GLU A 94 -11.01 4.51 16.51
CA GLU A 94 -10.73 5.95 16.49
C GLU A 94 -11.23 6.64 15.21
N ASN A 95 -11.07 5.99 14.05
CA ASN A 95 -11.51 6.55 12.77
C ASN A 95 -13.02 6.42 12.58
N ARG A 96 -13.64 5.42 13.19
CA ARG A 96 -15.10 5.33 13.24
C ARG A 96 -15.69 6.47 14.09
N ARG A 97 -15.16 6.66 15.30
CA ARG A 97 -15.53 7.75 16.21
C ARG A 97 -15.36 9.13 15.57
N TRP A 98 -14.33 9.33 14.73
CA TRP A 98 -14.13 10.59 14.00
C TRP A 98 -15.32 10.96 13.10
N ALA A 99 -15.88 9.98 12.38
CA ALA A 99 -17.06 10.18 11.55
C ALA A 99 -18.36 10.25 12.38
N GLU A 100 -18.49 9.41 13.40
CA GLU A 100 -19.67 9.40 14.28
C GLU A 100 -19.81 10.71 15.07
N ALA A 101 -18.69 11.34 15.45
CA ALA A 101 -18.67 12.60 16.18
C ALA A 101 -19.36 13.76 15.44
N VAL A 102 -19.44 13.69 14.11
CA VAL A 102 -20.15 14.66 13.27
C VAL A 102 -21.54 14.17 12.82
N GLY A 103 -22.00 13.04 13.36
CA GLY A 103 -23.27 12.42 12.99
C GLY A 103 -23.31 11.88 11.56
N ALA A 104 -22.16 11.45 11.02
CA ALA A 104 -22.09 10.92 9.66
C ALA A 104 -22.86 9.59 9.53
N VAL A 105 -23.66 9.47 8.48
CA VAL A 105 -24.26 8.18 8.09
C VAL A 105 -23.21 7.32 7.37
N TRP A 106 -23.18 6.02 7.64
CA TRP A 106 -22.23 5.09 7.02
C TRP A 106 -22.78 4.47 5.74
N LEU A 107 -22.34 5.01 4.60
CA LEU A 107 -22.60 4.44 3.28
C LEU A 107 -21.54 3.38 2.99
N SER A 108 -21.98 2.16 2.69
CA SER A 108 -21.08 1.05 2.38
C SER A 108 -21.78 -0.03 1.56
N ASP A 109 -21.02 -0.79 0.78
CA ASP A 109 -21.45 -2.06 0.20
C ASP A 109 -21.06 -3.28 1.07
N VAL A 110 -20.44 -3.03 2.21
CA VAL A 110 -20.05 -4.02 3.23
C VAL A 110 -21.12 -4.04 4.33
N PRO A 111 -21.90 -5.12 4.49
CA PRO A 111 -23.00 -5.19 5.47
C PRO A 111 -22.59 -4.87 6.91
N GLU A 112 -21.38 -5.21 7.32
CA GLU A 112 -20.87 -5.01 8.67
C GLU A 112 -20.49 -3.56 9.00
N VAL A 113 -20.48 -2.68 8.00
CA VAL A 113 -20.08 -1.27 8.15
C VAL A 113 -21.29 -0.33 8.15
N SER A 114 -22.41 -0.76 7.57
CA SER A 114 -23.61 0.05 7.42
C SER A 114 -24.78 -0.49 8.23
N ASP A 115 -25.61 0.38 8.80
CA ASP A 115 -26.79 0.02 9.60
C ASP A 115 -27.97 -0.51 8.76
N GLY A 116 -27.70 -1.19 7.65
CA GLY A 116 -28.67 -1.74 6.70
C GLY A 116 -29.38 -0.70 5.83
N LEU A 117 -29.87 0.40 6.41
CA LEU A 117 -30.55 1.49 5.68
C LEU A 117 -29.65 2.13 4.61
N TRP A 118 -28.35 2.20 4.92
CA TRP A 118 -27.32 2.85 4.11
C TRP A 118 -26.45 1.84 3.34
N LEU A 119 -26.85 0.56 3.35
CA LEU A 119 -26.21 -0.48 2.56
C LEU A 119 -26.46 -0.20 1.06
N TYR A 120 -25.39 -0.24 0.29
CA TYR A 120 -25.39 -0.07 -1.15
C TYR A 120 -25.19 -1.43 -1.82
N ASP A 121 -26.30 -2.09 -2.15
CA ASP A 121 -26.33 -3.41 -2.77
C ASP A 121 -26.76 -3.35 -4.25
N GLY A 122 -27.05 -4.51 -4.84
CA GLY A 122 -27.52 -4.59 -6.23
C GLY A 122 -28.90 -3.97 -6.45
N ALA A 123 -29.75 -3.88 -5.42
CA ALA A 123 -31.03 -3.20 -5.54
C ALA A 123 -30.84 -1.69 -5.61
N ALA A 124 -29.87 -1.15 -4.85
CA ALA A 124 -29.47 0.25 -4.95
C ALA A 124 -28.91 0.61 -6.34
N GLU A 125 -28.12 -0.27 -6.98
CA GLU A 125 -27.62 -0.05 -8.35
C GLU A 125 -28.72 0.04 -9.42
N GLN A 126 -29.86 -0.60 -9.18
CA GLN A 126 -31.00 -0.65 -10.10
C GLN A 126 -32.08 0.38 -9.76
N ALA A 127 -31.84 1.25 -8.77
CA ALA A 127 -32.82 2.24 -8.36
C ALA A 127 -33.14 3.22 -9.51
N ALA A 128 -34.43 3.46 -9.73
CA ALA A 128 -34.88 4.42 -10.71
C ALA A 128 -34.59 5.85 -10.25
N ALA A 129 -34.32 6.74 -11.21
CA ALA A 129 -34.14 8.15 -10.92
C ALA A 129 -35.39 8.73 -10.21
N PRO A 130 -35.22 9.60 -9.21
CA PRO A 130 -36.34 10.27 -8.57
C PRO A 130 -37.02 11.23 -9.56
N ALA A 131 -38.28 11.56 -9.30
CA ALA A 131 -38.99 12.59 -10.06
C ALA A 131 -38.47 14.01 -9.74
N GLU A 132 -37.87 14.19 -8.57
CA GLU A 132 -37.29 15.47 -8.13
C GLU A 132 -36.02 15.79 -8.92
N ALA A 133 -35.94 16.99 -9.48
CA ALA A 133 -34.72 17.52 -10.06
C ALA A 133 -33.74 17.91 -8.95
N LEU A 134 -32.55 17.31 -8.97
CA LEU A 134 -31.47 17.64 -8.04
C LEU A 134 -30.45 18.53 -8.75
N GLU A 135 -29.99 19.56 -8.06
CA GLU A 135 -28.90 20.42 -8.51
C GLU A 135 -27.67 20.22 -7.63
N TRP A 136 -26.49 20.42 -8.23
CA TRP A 136 -25.23 20.43 -7.52
C TRP A 136 -25.17 21.63 -6.56
N PRO A 137 -24.91 21.41 -5.26
CA PRO A 137 -24.62 22.51 -4.35
C PRO A 137 -23.38 23.30 -4.79
N SER A 138 -23.33 24.59 -4.42
CA SER A 138 -22.21 25.48 -4.73
C SER A 138 -20.92 25.05 -4.03
N GLU A 139 -21.05 24.51 -2.81
CA GLU A 139 -19.93 24.00 -2.02
C GLU A 139 -20.19 22.55 -1.60
N ASN A 140 -19.16 21.73 -1.77
CA ASN A 140 -19.15 20.35 -1.31
C ASN A 140 -17.72 19.99 -0.94
N VAL A 141 -17.58 19.45 0.26
CA VAL A 141 -16.29 19.17 0.87
C VAL A 141 -16.16 17.68 1.15
N LEU A 142 -14.95 17.17 1.00
CA LEU A 142 -14.54 15.86 1.48
C LEU A 142 -13.36 16.04 2.43
N TYR A 143 -13.36 15.26 3.50
CA TYR A 143 -12.31 15.20 4.51
C TYR A 143 -11.62 13.84 4.44
N LEU A 144 -10.30 13.86 4.28
CA LEU A 144 -9.46 12.66 4.23
C LEU A 144 -8.52 12.67 5.44
N LYS A 145 -8.55 11.61 6.25
CA LYS A 145 -7.55 11.47 7.32
C LYS A 145 -6.33 10.70 6.78
N THR A 146 -5.18 11.35 6.78
CA THR A 146 -3.91 10.77 6.34
C THR A 146 -3.21 10.04 7.48
N SER A 147 -2.67 8.86 7.21
CA SER A 147 -1.76 8.19 8.15
C SER A 147 -0.42 8.93 8.14
N GLY A 148 -0.27 9.92 9.02
CA GLY A 148 0.97 10.68 9.18
C GLY A 148 2.13 9.80 9.65
N SER A 149 3.35 10.10 9.20
CA SER A 149 4.59 9.46 9.70
C SER A 149 4.93 9.88 11.13
N SER A 150 4.27 10.90 11.67
CA SER A 150 4.51 11.51 12.99
C SER A 150 3.59 11.02 14.11
N GLY A 151 2.77 9.98 13.88
CA GLY A 151 1.89 9.38 14.90
C GLY A 151 0.51 10.03 15.03
N GLU A 152 0.36 11.35 14.82
CA GLU A 152 -0.95 12.01 14.74
C GLU A 152 -1.40 12.15 13.28
N ALA A 153 -2.58 11.60 12.97
CA ALA A 153 -3.15 11.60 11.64
C ALA A 153 -3.79 12.97 11.31
N LYS A 154 -3.36 13.60 10.20
CA LYS A 154 -3.85 14.91 9.77
C LYS A 154 -5.07 14.75 8.85
N VAL A 155 -6.05 15.64 9.01
CA VAL A 155 -7.22 15.73 8.13
C VAL A 155 -6.93 16.73 7.02
N GLU A 156 -6.99 16.25 5.78
CA GLU A 156 -6.90 17.06 4.57
C GLU A 156 -8.29 17.31 4.00
N THR A 157 -8.53 18.53 3.57
CA THR A 157 -9.81 19.00 3.05
C THR A 157 -9.71 19.22 1.55
N LYS A 158 -10.62 18.63 0.76
CA LYS A 158 -10.74 18.85 -0.68
C LYS A 158 -12.17 19.19 -1.06
N THR A 159 -12.37 20.00 -2.10
CA THR A 159 -13.70 20.27 -2.64
C THR A 159 -13.99 19.43 -3.89
N ARG A 160 -15.28 19.25 -4.22
CA ARG A 160 -15.69 18.60 -5.48
C ARG A 160 -14.99 19.23 -6.69
N VAL A 161 -14.95 20.56 -6.75
CA VAL A 161 -14.37 21.30 -7.87
C VAL A 161 -12.87 21.02 -7.97
N GLN A 162 -12.15 21.00 -6.85
CA GLN A 162 -10.72 20.65 -6.84
C GLN A 162 -10.46 19.26 -7.42
N MET A 163 -11.26 18.26 -7.03
CA MET A 163 -11.12 16.89 -7.55
C MET A 163 -11.41 16.80 -9.05
N LEU A 164 -12.43 17.52 -9.53
CA LEU A 164 -12.81 17.52 -10.95
C LEU A 164 -11.77 18.22 -11.83
N VAL A 165 -11.28 19.39 -11.40
CA VAL A 165 -10.27 20.15 -12.16
C VAL A 165 -8.93 19.42 -12.20
N GLU A 166 -8.49 18.83 -11.08
CA GLU A 166 -7.30 17.97 -11.05
C GLU A 166 -7.43 16.81 -12.04
N ALA A 167 -8.56 16.11 -12.03
CA ALA A 167 -8.77 14.97 -12.90
C ALA A 167 -8.83 15.34 -14.38
N ALA A 168 -9.43 16.48 -14.72
CA ALA A 168 -9.43 16.98 -16.09
C ALA A 168 -8.00 17.29 -16.56
N ALA A 169 -7.22 18.02 -15.76
CA ALA A 169 -5.83 18.37 -16.08
C ALA A 169 -4.93 17.12 -16.23
N VAL A 170 -5.16 16.08 -15.43
CA VAL A 170 -4.48 14.80 -15.58
C VAL A 170 -4.94 14.08 -16.85
N ALA A 171 -6.25 14.02 -17.12
CA ALA A 171 -6.80 13.30 -18.27
C ALA A 171 -6.30 13.86 -19.61
N GLU A 172 -6.06 15.17 -19.71
CA GLU A 172 -5.44 15.80 -20.90
C GLU A 172 -4.03 15.28 -21.22
N ARG A 173 -3.34 14.71 -20.22
CA ARG A 173 -2.00 14.12 -20.38
C ARG A 173 -2.04 12.62 -20.66
N LEU A 174 -3.23 12.01 -20.67
CA LEU A 174 -3.42 10.58 -20.92
C LEU A 174 -3.84 10.31 -22.38
N PRO A 175 -3.52 9.13 -22.93
CA PRO A 175 -3.91 8.79 -24.29
C PRO A 175 -5.44 8.68 -24.47
N GLU A 176 -6.00 9.33 -25.48
CA GLU A 176 -7.43 9.19 -25.84
C GLU A 176 -7.85 7.73 -26.10
N SER A 177 -6.90 6.89 -26.53
CA SER A 177 -7.12 5.45 -26.76
C SER A 177 -7.53 4.67 -25.50
N TRP A 178 -7.48 5.29 -24.32
CA TRP A 178 -7.95 4.68 -23.07
C TRP A 178 -9.46 4.81 -22.87
N HIS A 179 -10.14 5.63 -23.68
CA HIS A 179 -11.58 5.78 -23.62
C HIS A 179 -12.29 4.43 -23.80
N GLY A 180 -13.22 4.12 -22.89
CA GLY A 180 -13.95 2.85 -22.86
C GLY A 180 -13.15 1.65 -22.33
N LEU A 181 -11.86 1.79 -22.01
CA LEU A 181 -11.09 0.69 -21.40
C LEU A 181 -11.38 0.57 -19.91
N ALA A 182 -11.22 -0.64 -19.36
CA ALA A 182 -11.33 -0.87 -17.93
C ALA A 182 -10.11 -0.33 -17.17
N ALA A 183 -10.34 0.61 -16.25
CA ALA A 183 -9.34 1.13 -15.33
C ALA A 183 -9.26 0.26 -14.06
N VAL A 184 -8.41 -0.77 -14.11
CA VAL A 184 -8.25 -1.75 -13.04
C VAL A 184 -7.17 -1.29 -12.06
N GLY A 185 -7.48 -1.28 -10.77
CA GLY A 185 -6.67 -0.57 -9.79
C GLY A 185 -6.30 -1.39 -8.57
N SER A 186 -5.05 -1.29 -8.12
CA SER A 186 -4.58 -1.92 -6.87
C SER A 186 -4.67 -1.04 -5.63
N VAL A 187 -5.00 0.23 -5.81
CA VAL A 187 -5.13 1.22 -4.74
C VAL A 187 -6.60 1.35 -4.30
N SER A 188 -6.84 1.65 -3.03
CA SER A 188 -8.21 1.80 -2.51
C SER A 188 -8.77 3.20 -2.83
N PRO A 189 -10.06 3.31 -3.21
CA PRO A 189 -10.68 4.61 -3.50
C PRO A 189 -10.94 5.45 -2.23
N GLN A 190 -10.75 4.88 -1.03
CA GLN A 190 -10.85 5.62 0.24
C GLN A 190 -9.64 6.53 0.51
N HIS A 191 -8.52 6.30 -0.18
CA HIS A 191 -7.33 7.14 -0.10
C HIS A 191 -7.24 8.07 -1.29
N LEU A 192 -6.63 9.26 -1.13
CA LEU A 192 -6.63 10.28 -2.18
C LEU A 192 -6.12 9.74 -3.53
N TYR A 193 -5.05 8.95 -3.57
CA TYR A 193 -4.57 8.43 -4.86
C TYR A 193 -5.57 7.50 -5.55
N GLY A 194 -6.19 6.56 -4.83
CA GLY A 194 -7.21 5.72 -5.46
C GLY A 194 -8.47 6.52 -5.80
N LEU A 195 -8.83 7.51 -4.98
CA LEU A 195 -9.91 8.44 -5.26
C LEU A 195 -9.66 9.21 -6.57
N THR A 196 -8.53 9.90 -6.67
CA THR A 196 -8.15 10.68 -7.86
C THR A 196 -8.09 9.77 -9.08
N PHE A 197 -7.37 8.64 -9.04
CA PHE A 197 -7.12 7.87 -10.26
C PHE A 197 -8.22 6.86 -10.61
N ARG A 198 -8.70 6.06 -9.66
CA ARG A 198 -9.72 5.02 -9.95
C ARG A 198 -11.11 5.58 -10.11
N VAL A 199 -11.38 6.78 -9.57
CA VAL A 199 -12.68 7.44 -9.70
C VAL A 199 -12.56 8.61 -10.67
N PHE A 200 -11.97 9.73 -10.25
CA PHE A 200 -12.11 10.98 -11.01
C PHE A 200 -11.39 10.97 -12.37
N VAL A 201 -10.13 10.54 -12.43
CA VAL A 201 -9.37 10.45 -13.69
C VAL A 201 -9.97 9.39 -14.61
N SER A 202 -10.42 8.25 -14.07
CA SER A 202 -11.11 7.22 -14.86
C SER A 202 -12.38 7.77 -15.51
N LEU A 203 -13.16 8.57 -14.78
CA LEU A 203 -14.34 9.26 -15.32
C LEU A 203 -13.96 10.31 -16.37
N ALA A 204 -13.00 11.19 -16.06
CA ALA A 204 -12.55 12.26 -16.94
C ALA A 204 -11.95 11.72 -18.26
N ALA A 205 -11.15 10.65 -18.19
CA ALA A 205 -10.59 9.97 -19.37
C ALA A 205 -11.61 9.08 -20.10
N GLY A 206 -12.85 8.95 -19.60
CA GLY A 206 -13.88 8.10 -20.20
C GLY A 206 -13.61 6.59 -20.09
N CYS A 207 -12.74 6.17 -19.18
CA CYS A 207 -12.49 4.75 -18.87
C CYS A 207 -13.66 4.14 -18.09
N GLU A 208 -13.91 2.84 -18.21
CA GLU A 208 -14.76 2.11 -17.27
C GLU A 208 -14.08 2.02 -15.89
N ILE A 209 -14.80 2.26 -14.80
CA ILE A 209 -14.28 2.06 -13.44
C ILE A 209 -14.13 0.56 -13.18
N GLY A 210 -12.89 0.12 -12.95
CA GLY A 210 -12.63 -1.22 -12.43
C GLY A 210 -13.16 -1.34 -11.01
N ARG A 211 -14.17 -2.22 -10.82
CA ARG A 211 -14.98 -2.31 -9.60
C ARG A 211 -14.13 -2.71 -8.38
N ARG A 212 -13.48 -3.87 -8.41
CA ARG A 212 -12.74 -4.41 -7.26
C ARG A 212 -11.31 -3.89 -7.17
N GLN A 213 -10.81 -3.74 -5.94
CA GLN A 213 -9.39 -3.45 -5.72
C GLN A 213 -8.53 -4.71 -5.95
N CYS A 214 -7.55 -4.61 -6.84
CA CYS A 214 -6.57 -5.66 -7.10
C CYS A 214 -5.39 -5.57 -6.11
N VAL A 215 -5.60 -6.00 -4.86
CA VAL A 215 -4.61 -5.88 -3.77
C VAL A 215 -3.30 -6.64 -4.05
N TYR A 216 -3.39 -7.74 -4.82
CA TYR A 216 -2.25 -8.58 -5.19
C TYR A 216 -1.99 -8.54 -6.70
N PRO A 217 -0.74 -8.73 -7.15
CA PRO A 217 -0.40 -8.81 -8.56
C PRO A 217 -1.27 -9.80 -9.35
N GLU A 218 -1.58 -10.95 -8.77
CA GLU A 218 -2.37 -12.02 -9.40
C GLU A 218 -3.78 -11.55 -9.79
N LEU A 219 -4.40 -10.67 -8.99
CA LEU A 219 -5.71 -10.11 -9.29
C LEU A 219 -5.63 -9.14 -10.47
N LEU A 220 -4.62 -8.28 -10.51
CA LEU A 220 -4.38 -7.36 -11.62
C LEU A 220 -4.15 -8.13 -12.93
N LEU A 221 -3.39 -9.22 -12.87
CA LEU A 221 -3.13 -10.13 -13.99
C LEU A 221 -4.36 -10.92 -14.45
N ALA A 222 -5.26 -11.25 -13.51
CA ALA A 222 -6.52 -11.94 -13.81
C ALA A 222 -7.48 -11.01 -14.56
N ASP A 223 -7.58 -9.75 -14.14
CA ASP A 223 -8.43 -8.74 -14.78
C ASP A 223 -7.90 -8.33 -16.17
N SER A 224 -6.59 -8.51 -16.41
CA SER A 224 -5.94 -8.26 -17.70
C SER A 224 -6.22 -9.33 -18.77
N ARG A 225 -7.37 -10.01 -18.68
CA ARG A 225 -7.90 -10.89 -19.75
C ARG A 225 -8.62 -10.11 -20.86
N ARG A 226 -9.02 -8.88 -20.55
CA ARG A 226 -9.59 -7.90 -21.49
C ARG A 226 -8.67 -6.70 -21.60
N GLU A 227 -8.90 -5.87 -22.62
CA GLU A 227 -8.18 -4.60 -22.73
C GLU A 227 -8.45 -3.71 -21.51
N CYS A 228 -7.38 -3.22 -20.89
CA CYS A 228 -7.44 -2.46 -19.66
C CYS A 228 -6.26 -1.50 -19.50
N VAL A 229 -6.40 -0.59 -18.55
CA VAL A 229 -5.33 0.26 -18.04
C VAL A 229 -5.14 -0.02 -16.56
N TRP A 230 -3.91 -0.05 -16.10
CA TRP A 230 -3.60 -0.32 -14.70
C TRP A 230 -3.42 0.97 -13.91
N ILE A 231 -4.00 1.02 -12.73
CA ILE A 231 -3.74 2.04 -11.72
C ILE A 231 -3.05 1.36 -10.54
N ALA A 232 -1.73 1.48 -10.46
CA ALA A 232 -0.92 0.66 -9.57
C ALA A 232 0.04 1.46 -8.69
N SER A 233 0.39 0.90 -7.53
CA SER A 233 1.49 1.42 -6.72
C SER A 233 2.84 0.89 -7.23
N PRO A 234 3.93 1.66 -7.10
CA PRO A 234 5.29 1.19 -7.39
C PRO A 234 5.65 -0.13 -6.71
N ALA A 235 5.20 -0.33 -5.46
CA ALA A 235 5.51 -1.53 -4.71
C ALA A 235 4.83 -2.77 -5.27
N LEU A 236 3.60 -2.67 -5.78
CA LEU A 236 2.94 -3.78 -6.44
C LEU A 236 3.61 -4.08 -7.79
N LEU A 237 3.93 -3.05 -8.57
CA LEU A 237 4.63 -3.20 -9.84
C LEU A 237 6.00 -3.86 -9.67
N ASN A 238 6.74 -3.48 -8.64
CA ASN A 238 8.04 -4.09 -8.32
C ASN A 238 7.94 -5.57 -7.93
N ARG A 239 6.79 -6.00 -7.41
CA ARG A 239 6.52 -7.41 -7.05
C ARG A 239 5.93 -8.24 -8.19
N LEU A 240 5.72 -7.66 -9.38
CA LEU A 240 5.21 -8.41 -10.53
C LEU A 240 6.12 -9.60 -10.85
N GLY A 241 7.44 -9.46 -10.74
CA GLY A 241 8.41 -10.53 -11.02
C GLY A 241 8.49 -10.90 -12.52
N GLU A 242 9.50 -11.68 -12.90
CA GLU A 242 9.82 -11.94 -14.32
C GLU A 242 9.02 -13.09 -14.96
N GLY A 243 8.55 -14.06 -14.17
CA GLY A 243 7.85 -15.26 -14.63
C GLY A 243 6.36 -15.04 -14.93
N ARG A 244 6.04 -14.08 -15.80
CA ARG A 244 4.66 -13.73 -16.19
C ARG A 244 4.39 -13.97 -17.66
N ASP A 245 3.12 -14.13 -17.99
CA ASP A 245 2.65 -14.20 -19.38
C ASP A 245 2.66 -12.82 -20.04
N TRP A 246 3.88 -12.33 -20.32
CA TRP A 246 4.11 -11.01 -20.90
C TRP A 246 3.48 -10.85 -22.27
N ALA A 247 3.33 -11.93 -23.03
CA ALA A 247 2.68 -11.90 -24.34
C ALA A 247 1.22 -11.49 -24.21
N ARG A 248 0.46 -12.12 -23.30
CA ARG A 248 -0.93 -11.74 -23.01
C ARG A 248 -1.03 -10.33 -22.44
N LEU A 249 -0.13 -9.96 -21.52
CA LEU A 249 -0.15 -8.61 -20.94
C LEU A 249 0.11 -7.53 -21.98
N ARG A 250 1.05 -7.76 -22.92
CA ARG A 250 1.32 -6.83 -24.01
C ARG A 250 0.12 -6.64 -24.95
N GLN A 251 -0.72 -7.65 -25.12
CA GLN A 251 -1.92 -7.56 -25.93
C GLN A 251 -3.04 -6.76 -25.25
N ASN A 252 -3.19 -6.91 -23.93
CA ASN A 252 -4.36 -6.43 -23.21
C ASN A 252 -4.11 -5.17 -22.35
N VAL A 253 -2.90 -4.98 -21.84
CA VAL A 253 -2.59 -3.80 -21.01
C VAL A 253 -2.20 -2.66 -21.92
N ARG A 254 -3.06 -1.65 -22.01
CA ARG A 254 -2.91 -0.50 -22.91
C ARG A 254 -2.25 0.71 -22.24
N GLY A 255 -2.03 0.63 -20.93
CA GLY A 255 -1.47 1.73 -20.16
C GLY A 255 -1.29 1.39 -18.69
N ILE A 256 -0.39 2.11 -18.03
CA ILE A 256 -0.17 2.04 -16.58
C ILE A 256 -0.06 3.47 -16.05
N ILE A 257 -0.80 3.78 -14.99
CA ILE A 257 -0.58 4.91 -14.09
C ILE A 257 0.05 4.36 -12.81
N SER A 258 1.19 4.93 -12.43
CA SER A 258 1.96 4.57 -11.24
C SER A 258 2.02 5.74 -10.28
N ALA A 259 1.51 5.58 -9.06
CA ALA A 259 1.38 6.67 -8.09
C ALA A 259 1.60 6.21 -6.64
N GLY A 260 1.87 7.16 -5.75
CA GLY A 260 2.02 6.93 -4.31
C GLY A 260 3.42 6.59 -3.82
N GLY A 261 4.40 6.60 -4.72
CA GLY A 261 5.83 6.47 -4.41
C GLY A 261 6.67 6.68 -5.68
N ILE A 262 8.00 6.66 -5.53
CA ILE A 262 8.91 6.66 -6.68
C ILE A 262 8.90 5.26 -7.29
N LEU A 263 8.60 5.17 -8.59
CA LEU A 263 8.77 3.92 -9.35
C LEU A 263 10.26 3.67 -9.57
N PRO A 264 10.80 2.50 -9.16
CA PRO A 264 12.19 2.16 -9.43
C PRO A 264 12.45 2.12 -10.94
N GLU A 265 13.59 2.67 -11.36
CA GLU A 265 13.97 2.73 -12.78
C GLU A 265 14.04 1.33 -13.41
N ALA A 266 14.56 0.35 -12.67
CA ALA A 266 14.59 -1.05 -13.12
C ALA A 266 13.18 -1.61 -13.40
N THR A 267 12.20 -1.30 -12.55
CA THR A 267 10.81 -1.70 -12.76
C THR A 267 10.21 -1.00 -13.98
N ALA A 268 10.46 0.31 -14.14
CA ALA A 268 9.98 1.07 -15.29
C ALA A 268 10.58 0.54 -16.61
N ALA A 269 11.88 0.25 -16.63
CA ALA A 269 12.60 -0.31 -17.77
C ALA A 269 12.07 -1.70 -18.15
N LEU A 270 11.86 -2.58 -17.16
CA LEU A 270 11.27 -3.90 -17.39
C LEU A 270 9.87 -3.79 -18.01
N LEU A 271 9.01 -2.93 -17.48
CA LEU A 271 7.66 -2.72 -18.00
C LEU A 271 7.70 -2.17 -19.43
N GLN A 272 8.60 -1.22 -19.71
CA GLN A 272 8.80 -0.70 -21.05
C GLN A 272 9.27 -1.77 -22.04
N GLU A 273 10.23 -2.60 -21.65
CA GLU A 273 10.71 -3.71 -22.47
C GLU A 273 9.58 -4.71 -22.77
N LYS A 274 8.87 -5.17 -21.74
CA LYS A 274 7.87 -6.24 -21.89
C LYS A 274 6.57 -5.77 -22.53
N LEU A 275 6.06 -4.59 -22.15
CA LEU A 275 4.77 -4.07 -22.60
C LEU A 275 4.89 -3.14 -23.81
N GLY A 276 6.08 -2.59 -24.07
CA GLY A 276 6.33 -1.70 -25.20
C GLY A 276 6.03 -0.22 -24.93
N PHE A 277 5.72 0.14 -23.68
CA PHE A 277 5.51 1.52 -23.25
C PHE A 277 5.97 1.72 -21.80
N ALA A 278 6.44 2.92 -21.47
CA ALA A 278 6.74 3.28 -20.10
C ALA A 278 5.45 3.63 -19.32
N PRO A 279 5.37 3.31 -18.02
CA PRO A 279 4.29 3.78 -17.15
C PRO A 279 4.22 5.31 -17.09
N HIS A 280 3.02 5.84 -16.88
CA HIS A 280 2.80 7.24 -16.50
C HIS A 280 3.01 7.34 -14.98
N ASP A 281 4.21 7.71 -14.58
CA ASP A 281 4.52 7.96 -13.18
C ASP A 281 3.97 9.32 -12.76
N VAL A 282 3.42 9.35 -11.55
CA VAL A 282 2.75 10.51 -10.96
C VAL A 282 3.53 10.99 -9.75
N TYR A 283 3.85 12.28 -9.73
CA TYR A 283 4.42 12.97 -8.59
C TYR A 283 3.42 13.94 -7.99
N GLY A 284 3.21 13.83 -6.68
CA GLY A 284 2.26 14.63 -5.91
C GLY A 284 2.03 14.03 -4.51
N SER A 285 1.37 14.80 -3.65
CA SER A 285 1.01 14.40 -2.28
C SER A 285 -0.49 14.52 -2.02
N THR A 286 -0.93 14.24 -0.80
CA THR A 286 -2.35 14.44 -0.44
C THR A 286 -2.71 15.93 -0.42
N GLU A 287 -1.79 16.74 0.08
CA GLU A 287 -1.92 18.18 0.26
C GLU A 287 -1.89 18.91 -1.09
N THR A 288 -0.95 18.54 -1.97
CA THR A 288 -0.73 19.22 -3.25
C THR A 288 -1.65 18.73 -4.36
N GLY A 289 -2.15 17.49 -4.27
CA GLY A 289 -2.62 16.77 -5.45
C GLY A 289 -1.47 16.48 -6.42
N VAL A 290 -1.78 16.19 -7.69
CA VAL A 290 -0.80 15.92 -8.73
C VAL A 290 -0.03 17.19 -9.09
N ILE A 291 1.29 17.09 -9.09
CA ILE A 291 2.23 18.17 -9.44
C ILE A 291 2.78 17.93 -10.84
N ALA A 292 3.28 16.73 -11.10
CA ALA A 292 3.99 16.39 -12.33
C ALA A 292 3.72 14.95 -12.77
N LEU A 293 3.90 14.70 -14.06
CA LEU A 293 3.87 13.39 -14.69
C LEU A 293 5.19 13.14 -15.43
N ARG A 294 5.59 11.88 -15.54
CA ARG A 294 6.61 11.44 -16.51
C ARG A 294 6.16 10.15 -17.18
N GLN A 295 6.59 9.94 -18.41
CA GLN A 295 6.40 8.68 -19.14
C GLN A 295 7.76 8.20 -19.64
N GLY A 296 8.57 7.69 -18.72
CA GLY A 296 10.02 7.64 -18.90
C GLY A 296 10.63 9.05 -18.96
N GLY A 297 11.96 9.15 -18.88
CA GLY A 297 12.66 10.43 -18.93
C GLY A 297 12.36 11.37 -17.76
N GLU A 298 12.26 12.67 -18.05
CA GLU A 298 12.16 13.77 -17.08
C GLU A 298 10.73 14.01 -16.58
N TRP A 299 10.57 14.55 -15.37
CA TRP A 299 9.27 14.98 -14.88
C TRP A 299 8.84 16.28 -15.52
N GLU A 300 7.57 16.35 -15.89
CA GLU A 300 6.96 17.56 -16.42
C GLU A 300 5.75 17.95 -15.57
N LEU A 301 5.74 19.19 -15.13
CA LEU A 301 4.68 19.77 -14.32
C LEU A 301 3.35 19.84 -15.11
N LEU A 302 2.22 19.50 -14.49
CA LEU A 302 0.89 19.65 -15.10
C LEU A 302 0.60 21.12 -15.47
N PRO A 303 -0.09 21.42 -16.60
CA PRO A 303 -0.16 22.77 -17.15
C PRO A 303 -0.51 23.90 -16.17
N GLU A 304 -1.45 23.68 -15.26
CA GLU A 304 -1.94 24.65 -14.27
C GLU A 304 -1.15 24.67 -12.95
N VAL A 305 -0.08 23.88 -12.84
CA VAL A 305 0.78 23.83 -11.65
C VAL A 305 1.87 24.88 -11.76
N GLU A 306 1.84 25.85 -10.84
CA GLU A 306 2.93 26.77 -10.58
C GLU A 306 3.88 26.18 -9.55
N ALA A 307 5.17 26.29 -9.78
CA ALA A 307 6.21 25.63 -9.02
C ALA A 307 7.41 26.56 -8.83
N SER A 308 7.92 26.67 -7.62
CA SER A 308 9.09 27.49 -7.30
C SER A 308 9.89 26.89 -6.14
N VAL A 309 11.14 27.31 -6.00
CA VAL A 309 11.98 27.01 -4.84
C VAL A 309 12.28 28.33 -4.14
N ASN A 310 11.93 28.43 -2.86
CA ASN A 310 12.14 29.67 -2.10
C ASN A 310 13.61 29.85 -1.66
N GLU A 311 13.91 30.97 -1.00
CA GLU A 311 15.27 31.30 -0.51
C GLU A 311 15.85 30.28 0.48
N GLU A 312 14.98 29.52 1.16
CA GLU A 312 15.35 28.46 2.10
C GLU A 312 15.52 27.09 1.41
N ASN A 313 15.51 27.05 0.08
CA ASN A 313 15.50 25.84 -0.75
C ASN A 313 14.28 24.93 -0.55
N ILE A 314 13.15 25.46 -0.07
CA ILE A 314 11.90 24.71 0.10
C ILE A 314 11.12 24.75 -1.22
N PHE A 315 10.71 23.57 -1.69
CA PHE A 315 9.90 23.44 -2.89
C PHE A 315 8.44 23.80 -2.62
N GLN A 316 7.93 24.79 -3.36
CA GLN A 316 6.57 25.32 -3.26
C GLN A 316 5.78 25.06 -4.54
N VAL A 317 4.51 24.69 -4.38
CA VAL A 317 3.60 24.44 -5.50
C VAL A 317 2.24 25.08 -5.25
N ALA A 318 1.61 25.58 -6.30
CA ALA A 318 0.24 26.06 -6.29
C ALA A 318 -0.49 25.56 -7.55
N SER A 319 -1.75 25.17 -7.39
CA SER A 319 -2.62 24.77 -8.48
C SER A 319 -4.08 25.03 -8.10
N PRO A 320 -5.02 24.99 -9.07
CA PRO A 320 -6.45 25.08 -8.77
C PRO A 320 -6.94 24.02 -7.76
N TRP A 321 -6.24 22.88 -7.64
CA TRP A 321 -6.59 21.76 -6.75
C TRP A 321 -5.79 21.68 -5.45
N SER A 322 -4.76 22.52 -5.26
CA SER A 322 -3.96 22.54 -4.02
C SER A 322 -4.61 23.35 -2.89
N GLY A 323 -5.56 24.23 -3.22
CA GLY A 323 -6.20 25.12 -2.26
C GLY A 323 -5.27 26.23 -1.77
N GLY A 324 -4.37 26.70 -2.64
CA GLY A 324 -3.35 27.70 -2.33
C GLY A 324 -1.92 27.16 -2.40
N VAL A 325 -0.94 27.99 -2.02
CA VAL A 325 0.47 27.60 -2.04
C VAL A 325 0.73 26.53 -0.98
N ARG A 326 1.33 25.42 -1.39
CA ARG A 326 1.74 24.30 -0.53
C ARG A 326 3.25 24.15 -0.57
N GLN A 327 3.83 23.93 0.61
CA GLN A 327 5.25 23.60 0.74
C GLN A 327 5.38 22.07 0.81
N THR A 328 6.34 21.54 0.08
CA THR A 328 6.69 20.12 0.14
C THR A 328 7.96 19.93 0.96
N ALA A 329 8.15 18.72 1.47
CA ALA A 329 9.42 18.31 2.05
C ALA A 329 10.37 17.76 0.98
N ASP A 330 10.10 17.94 -0.31
CA ASP A 330 10.96 17.45 -1.39
C ASP A 330 12.01 18.51 -1.80
N ALA A 331 13.20 18.06 -2.15
CA ALA A 331 14.21 18.85 -2.82
C ALA A 331 14.08 18.60 -4.32
N VAL A 332 14.05 19.68 -5.10
CA VAL A 332 13.88 19.61 -6.54
C VAL A 332 14.81 20.57 -7.26
N ARG A 333 15.15 20.25 -8.50
CA ARG A 333 15.71 21.21 -9.46
C ARG A 333 14.64 21.48 -10.52
N LEU A 334 14.35 22.76 -10.76
CA LEU A 334 13.39 23.19 -11.77
C LEU A 334 14.14 23.72 -12.99
N ASP A 335 13.67 23.33 -14.18
CA ASP A 335 14.09 23.88 -15.47
C ASP A 335 12.84 24.15 -16.32
N GLY A 336 12.30 25.37 -16.19
CA GLY A 336 11.03 25.75 -16.79
C GLY A 336 9.87 24.88 -16.28
N ARG A 337 9.32 24.04 -17.16
CA ARG A 337 8.25 23.08 -16.85
C ARG A 337 8.76 21.72 -16.37
N ARG A 338 10.07 21.49 -16.46
CA ARG A 338 10.70 20.23 -16.09
C ARG A 338 11.14 20.28 -14.65
N LEU A 339 11.09 19.11 -14.03
CA LEU A 339 11.43 18.91 -12.63
C LEU A 339 12.33 17.69 -12.50
N GLU A 340 13.36 17.83 -11.67
CA GLU A 340 14.18 16.72 -11.19
C GLU A 340 13.94 16.56 -9.70
N LEU A 341 13.49 15.37 -9.28
CA LEU A 341 13.33 15.02 -7.87
C LEU A 341 14.69 14.63 -7.29
N LEU A 342 15.20 15.41 -6.34
CA LEU A 342 16.46 15.15 -5.63
C LEU A 342 16.24 14.36 -4.32
N GLY A 343 14.98 14.01 -4.03
CA GLY A 343 14.57 13.30 -2.82
C GLY A 343 14.04 14.21 -1.72
N ARG A 344 13.64 13.63 -0.59
CA ARG A 344 13.02 14.37 0.52
C ARG A 344 14.04 15.06 1.44
N GLN A 345 13.85 16.34 1.73
CA GLN A 345 14.59 17.15 2.69
C GLN A 345 14.51 16.64 4.13
N ASP A 346 13.36 16.13 4.59
CA ASP A 346 13.21 15.56 5.94
C ASP A 346 13.91 14.19 6.07
N ARG A 347 14.16 13.51 4.95
CA ARG A 347 15.00 12.32 4.85
C ARG A 347 16.46 12.65 4.57
N ILE A 348 16.82 13.92 4.47
CA ILE A 348 18.20 14.39 4.43
C ILE A 348 18.62 14.73 5.86
N ILE A 349 19.41 13.85 6.46
CA ILE A 349 19.91 14.06 7.81
C ILE A 349 21.26 14.80 7.79
N LYS A 350 21.44 15.77 8.69
CA LYS A 350 22.75 16.39 8.92
C LYS A 350 23.58 15.49 9.84
N LEU A 351 24.76 15.06 9.37
CA LEU A 351 25.76 14.28 10.10
C LEU A 351 27.12 14.95 9.93
N GLU A 352 27.69 15.45 11.03
CA GLU A 352 29.08 15.98 11.06
C GLU A 352 29.36 16.94 9.87
N ASP A 353 28.42 17.87 9.66
CA ASP A 353 28.36 18.89 8.59
C ASP A 353 28.05 18.44 7.15
N LYS A 354 27.78 17.15 6.93
CA LYS A 354 27.29 16.63 5.63
C LYS A 354 25.79 16.37 5.66
N ARG A 355 25.11 16.70 4.55
CA ARG A 355 23.71 16.37 4.28
C ARG A 355 23.67 14.99 3.64
N VAL A 356 23.04 14.01 4.29
CA VAL A 356 22.96 12.62 3.83
C VAL A 356 21.53 12.26 3.50
N SER A 357 21.26 11.89 2.24
CA SER A 357 19.95 11.40 1.81
C SER A 357 19.75 9.93 2.19
N LEU A 358 18.85 9.67 3.14
CA LEU A 358 18.49 8.31 3.55
C LEU A 358 17.79 7.54 2.41
N ALA A 359 17.03 8.25 1.56
CA ALA A 359 16.37 7.66 0.41
C ALA A 359 17.39 7.20 -0.65
N GLN A 360 18.48 7.98 -0.86
CA GLN A 360 19.54 7.57 -1.77
C GLN A 360 20.27 6.33 -1.25
N LEU A 361 20.53 6.24 0.06
CA LEU A 361 21.13 5.05 0.66
C LEU A 361 20.27 3.80 0.44
N GLU A 362 18.95 3.91 0.59
CA GLU A 362 18.03 2.80 0.29
C GLU A 362 18.07 2.42 -1.18
N HIS A 363 18.03 3.40 -2.08
CA HIS A 363 18.11 3.17 -3.53
C HIS A 363 19.41 2.44 -3.90
N ASP A 364 20.55 2.92 -3.41
CA ASP A 364 21.86 2.33 -3.69
C ASP A 364 21.96 0.90 -3.12
N LEU A 365 21.37 0.64 -1.94
CA LEU A 365 21.28 -0.71 -1.39
C LEU A 365 20.47 -1.65 -2.27
N LEU A 366 19.32 -1.20 -2.77
CA LEU A 366 18.44 -1.99 -3.65
C LEU A 366 19.10 -2.35 -4.99
N ALA A 367 20.11 -1.59 -5.42
CA ALA A 367 20.88 -1.91 -6.62
C ALA A 367 21.84 -3.11 -6.41
N HIS A 368 22.04 -3.59 -5.18
CA HIS A 368 22.86 -4.76 -4.90
C HIS A 368 22.02 -6.05 -4.89
N GLY A 369 22.42 -7.08 -5.64
CA GLY A 369 21.65 -8.33 -5.80
C GLY A 369 21.33 -9.09 -4.51
N TRP A 370 22.03 -8.80 -3.42
CA TRP A 370 21.76 -9.38 -2.08
C TRP A 370 20.62 -8.71 -1.31
N VAL A 371 20.11 -7.57 -1.77
CA VAL A 371 19.10 -6.78 -1.06
C VAL A 371 17.80 -6.79 -1.86
N ALA A 372 16.73 -7.28 -1.24
CA ALA A 372 15.39 -7.31 -1.83
C ALA A 372 14.53 -6.09 -1.42
N ASP A 373 14.79 -5.52 -0.24
CA ASP A 373 14.15 -4.31 0.26
C ASP A 373 15.11 -3.59 1.23
N ALA A 374 15.00 -2.28 1.38
CA ALA A 374 15.83 -1.51 2.31
C ALA A 374 15.07 -0.35 2.95
N HIS A 375 15.40 -0.10 4.22
CA HIS A 375 14.98 1.10 4.93
C HIS A 375 16.08 1.69 5.80
N CYS A 376 16.36 2.98 5.61
CA CYS A 376 17.37 3.73 6.33
C CYS A 376 16.73 4.85 7.14
N ALA A 377 17.10 4.91 8.43
CA ALA A 377 16.72 5.95 9.36
C ALA A 377 17.80 6.18 10.42
N ARG A 378 17.61 7.18 11.30
CA ARG A 378 18.50 7.39 12.44
C ARG A 378 18.25 6.30 13.48
N HIS A 379 19.34 5.73 14.01
CA HIS A 379 19.27 4.73 15.06
C HIS A 379 18.59 5.33 16.31
N PRO A 380 17.55 4.68 16.86
CA PRO A 380 16.77 5.15 18.00
C PRO A 380 17.60 5.66 19.19
N GLN A 381 18.66 4.92 19.52
CA GLN A 381 19.45 5.15 20.74
C GLN A 381 20.82 5.80 20.46
N HIS A 382 21.25 5.87 19.20
CA HIS A 382 22.64 6.22 18.87
C HIS A 382 22.77 7.39 17.88
N GLY A 383 21.66 7.83 17.27
CA GLY A 383 21.63 9.00 16.39
C GLY A 383 22.41 8.88 15.06
N ARG A 384 23.08 7.75 14.81
CA ARG A 384 23.78 7.41 13.55
C ARG A 384 22.86 6.69 12.58
N ILE A 385 23.25 6.59 11.32
CA ILE A 385 22.46 5.87 10.30
C ILE A 385 22.40 4.39 10.64
N ALA A 386 21.19 3.85 10.55
CA ALA A 386 20.86 2.46 10.68
C ALA A 386 20.14 1.99 9.40
N ALA A 387 20.54 0.83 8.88
CA ALA A 387 19.94 0.21 7.69
C ALA A 387 19.22 -1.10 8.09
N TRP A 388 17.93 -1.18 7.80
CA TRP A 388 17.15 -2.39 7.86
C TRP A 388 16.99 -2.94 6.45
N ALA A 389 17.66 -4.04 6.14
CA ALA A 389 17.66 -4.64 4.82
C ALA A 389 16.92 -5.97 4.83
N ALA A 390 15.97 -6.15 3.91
CA ALA A 390 15.50 -7.47 3.55
C ALA A 390 16.49 -8.11 2.58
N LEU A 391 16.98 -9.30 2.89
CA LEU A 391 17.92 -10.00 2.03
C LEU A 391 17.18 -10.82 0.96
N SER A 392 17.72 -10.82 -0.26
CA SER A 392 17.29 -11.74 -1.32
C SER A 392 17.75 -13.17 -1.01
N ALA A 393 17.32 -14.16 -1.80
CA ALA A 393 17.79 -15.54 -1.65
C ALA A 393 19.34 -15.63 -1.73
N GLU A 394 19.96 -14.87 -2.63
CA GLU A 394 21.41 -14.77 -2.74
C GLU A 394 22.04 -14.11 -1.51
N GLY A 395 21.42 -13.06 -0.99
CA GLY A 395 21.87 -12.39 0.24
C GLY A 395 21.79 -13.29 1.47
N ILE A 396 20.73 -14.10 1.59
CA ILE A 396 20.57 -15.09 2.66
C ILE A 396 21.62 -16.19 2.52
N ALA A 397 21.90 -16.66 1.31
CA ALA A 397 22.97 -17.62 1.06
C ALA A 397 24.35 -17.04 1.45
N ALA A 398 24.63 -15.79 1.05
CA ALA A 398 25.85 -15.09 1.44
C ALA A 398 25.97 -14.94 2.96
N LEU A 399 24.88 -14.61 3.66
CA LEU A 399 24.86 -14.53 5.12
C LEU A 399 25.20 -15.88 5.76
N ARG A 400 24.63 -16.97 5.24
CA ARG A 400 24.90 -18.32 5.73
C ARG A 400 26.36 -18.72 5.51
N GLU A 401 26.90 -18.46 4.33
CA GLU A 401 28.24 -18.93 3.94
C GLU A 401 29.39 -18.06 4.48
N GLN A 402 29.17 -16.75 4.57
CA GLN A 402 30.23 -15.76 4.83
C GLN A 402 30.06 -15.05 6.17
N GLY A 403 28.90 -15.21 6.80
CA GLY A 403 28.60 -14.56 8.06
C GLY A 403 28.21 -13.09 7.93
N ARG A 404 27.77 -12.53 9.06
CA ARG A 404 27.17 -11.20 9.12
C ARG A 404 28.15 -10.08 8.78
N ALA A 405 29.38 -10.19 9.26
CA ALA A 405 30.40 -9.16 9.08
C ALA A 405 30.77 -8.99 7.60
N ALA A 406 30.92 -10.10 6.88
CA ALA A 406 31.22 -10.09 5.45
C ALA A 406 30.08 -9.45 4.64
N VAL A 407 28.82 -9.83 4.91
CA VAL A 407 27.65 -9.24 4.24
C VAL A 407 27.58 -7.73 4.47
N VAL A 408 27.69 -7.28 5.73
CA VAL A 408 27.70 -5.84 6.06
C VAL A 408 28.85 -5.13 5.35
N GLN A 409 30.03 -5.73 5.30
CA GLN A 409 31.19 -5.12 4.65
C GLN A 409 31.01 -4.99 3.14
N THR A 410 30.48 -6.02 2.47
CA THR A 410 30.17 -5.97 1.03
C THR A 410 29.14 -4.88 0.72
N LEU A 411 28.06 -4.80 1.51
CA LEU A 411 27.03 -3.76 1.30
C LEU A 411 27.58 -2.35 1.57
N LYS A 412 28.45 -2.19 2.58
CA LYS A 412 29.15 -0.92 2.82
C LYS A 412 30.10 -0.54 1.68
N GLN A 413 30.85 -1.50 1.14
CA GLN A 413 31.74 -1.27 -0.01
C GLN A 413 30.96 -0.87 -1.26
N HIS A 414 29.78 -1.47 -1.46
CA HIS A 414 28.87 -1.08 -2.53
C HIS A 414 28.39 0.36 -2.37
N LEU A 415 27.91 0.72 -1.17
CA LEU A 415 27.50 2.10 -0.85
C LEU A 415 28.65 3.11 -0.98
N ALA A 416 29.87 2.72 -0.59
CA ALA A 416 31.05 3.61 -0.64
C ALA A 416 31.46 4.01 -2.07
N LYS A 417 30.89 3.40 -3.11
CA LYS A 417 31.12 3.81 -4.52
C LYS A 417 30.45 5.15 -4.84
N THR A 418 29.33 5.46 -4.17
CA THR A 418 28.49 6.63 -4.43
C THR A 418 28.31 7.52 -3.20
N GLN A 419 28.61 7.01 -2.00
CA GLN A 419 28.34 7.67 -0.72
C GLN A 419 29.64 7.97 0.03
N ASP A 420 29.65 9.11 0.72
CA ASP A 420 30.74 9.49 1.63
C ASP A 420 30.82 8.54 2.83
N THR A 421 32.02 8.32 3.37
CA THR A 421 32.24 7.46 4.55
C THR A 421 31.37 7.84 5.75
N ALA A 422 31.08 9.13 5.95
CA ALA A 422 30.21 9.60 7.03
C ALA A 422 28.73 9.23 6.84
N ALA A 423 28.31 8.98 5.59
CA ALA A 423 26.95 8.59 5.21
C ALA A 423 26.70 7.07 5.31
N LEU A 424 27.75 6.26 5.48
CA LEU A 424 27.59 4.81 5.53
C LEU A 424 26.84 4.36 6.79
N PRO A 425 25.82 3.48 6.68
CA PRO A 425 25.11 2.94 7.82
C PRO A 425 26.05 2.25 8.81
N ARG A 426 25.98 2.63 10.09
CA ARG A 426 26.79 2.02 11.16
C ARG A 426 26.09 0.84 11.81
N TYR A 427 24.76 0.88 11.86
CA TYR A 427 23.93 -0.15 12.45
C TYR A 427 23.14 -0.87 11.37
N TRP A 428 23.00 -2.18 11.51
CA TRP A 428 22.37 -3.02 10.50
C TRP A 428 21.35 -3.96 11.13
N ARG A 429 20.25 -4.18 10.44
CA ARG A 429 19.30 -5.27 10.71
C ARG A 429 18.98 -6.00 9.42
N PHE A 430 18.90 -7.32 9.46
CA PHE A 430 18.51 -8.19 8.36
C PHE A 430 17.19 -8.89 8.65
N ALA A 431 16.33 -8.93 7.64
CA ALA A 431 15.06 -9.65 7.65
C ALA A 431 14.83 -10.37 6.32
N ALA A 432 13.89 -11.30 6.27
CA ALA A 432 13.46 -11.90 5.00
C ALA A 432 12.53 -10.97 4.23
N ALA A 433 11.75 -10.15 4.94
CA ALA A 433 10.89 -9.11 4.39
C ALA A 433 10.74 -7.96 5.39
N LEU A 434 10.58 -6.73 4.90
CA LEU A 434 10.27 -5.57 5.74
C LEU A 434 8.75 -5.43 5.95
N PRO A 435 8.27 -4.96 7.12
CA PRO A 435 6.85 -4.84 7.42
C PRO A 435 6.24 -3.58 6.78
N ARG A 436 6.29 -3.50 5.44
CA ARG A 436 5.63 -2.41 4.71
C ARG A 436 4.12 -2.56 4.76
N ASN A 437 3.41 -1.46 5.00
CA ASN A 437 1.95 -1.39 4.93
C ASN A 437 1.46 -1.47 3.45
N PRO A 438 0.14 -1.54 3.17
CA PRO A 438 -0.39 -1.57 1.80
C PRO A 438 0.01 -0.38 0.91
N GLN A 439 0.49 0.72 1.50
CA GLN A 439 1.01 1.92 0.83
C GLN A 439 2.54 1.91 0.73
N ALA A 440 3.18 0.75 0.94
CA ALA A 440 4.62 0.56 0.90
C ALA A 440 5.43 1.34 1.96
N LYS A 441 4.82 1.80 3.05
CA LYS A 441 5.50 2.53 4.14
C LYS A 441 5.85 1.60 5.30
N ILE A 442 7.00 1.84 5.94
CA ILE A 442 7.38 1.23 7.23
C ILE A 442 6.92 2.16 8.34
N ARG A 443 6.33 1.62 9.41
CA ARG A 443 5.94 2.43 10.56
C ARG A 443 7.18 2.72 11.40
N GLU A 444 7.25 3.92 11.97
CA GLU A 444 8.35 4.30 12.86
C GLU A 444 8.50 3.28 14.00
N GLN A 445 7.40 2.86 14.61
CA GLN A 445 7.41 1.86 15.69
C GLN A 445 8.03 0.52 15.28
N ASP A 446 7.81 0.07 14.03
CA ASP A 446 8.39 -1.18 13.54
C ASP A 446 9.91 -1.06 13.42
N PHE A 447 10.39 0.07 12.89
CA PHE A 447 11.83 0.36 12.80
C PHE A 447 12.46 0.47 14.20
N GLN A 448 11.80 1.20 15.11
CA GLN A 448 12.22 1.33 16.50
C GLN A 448 12.36 -0.03 17.16
N THR A 449 11.36 -0.90 17.01
CA THR A 449 11.35 -2.26 17.55
C THR A 449 12.49 -3.09 16.96
N ALA A 450 12.71 -3.05 15.65
CA ALA A 450 13.77 -3.81 14.99
C ALA A 450 15.17 -3.50 15.54
N PHE A 451 15.42 -2.26 15.97
CA PHE A 451 16.72 -1.84 16.50
C PHE A 451 16.83 -1.86 18.02
N THR A 452 15.72 -1.97 18.76
CA THR A 452 15.71 -1.92 20.23
C THR A 452 15.37 -3.25 20.90
N VAL A 453 14.65 -4.15 20.21
CA VAL A 453 14.24 -5.45 20.76
C VAL A 453 15.12 -6.57 20.18
N PRO A 454 15.89 -7.30 21.00
CA PRO A 454 16.67 -8.45 20.57
C PRO A 454 15.79 -9.57 20.00
N GLN A 455 16.24 -10.18 18.90
CA GLN A 455 15.59 -11.37 18.33
C GLN A 455 16.25 -12.62 18.95
N THR A 456 15.53 -13.30 19.84
CA THR A 456 16.04 -14.47 20.57
C THR A 456 15.38 -15.78 20.14
N ALA A 457 14.27 -15.74 19.40
CA ALA A 457 13.58 -16.94 18.92
C ALA A 457 12.77 -16.65 17.64
N PRO A 458 12.36 -17.70 16.90
CA PRO A 458 11.30 -17.60 15.91
C PRO A 458 9.99 -17.08 16.50
N GLN A 459 9.17 -16.45 15.66
CA GLN A 459 7.75 -16.27 15.98
C GLN A 459 7.06 -17.62 15.72
N TRP A 460 6.63 -18.27 16.80
CA TRP A 460 6.07 -19.62 16.76
C TRP A 460 4.57 -19.62 16.51
N ALA A 461 4.14 -20.21 15.39
CA ALA A 461 2.75 -20.57 15.12
C ALA A 461 2.44 -21.96 15.70
N VAL A 462 1.24 -22.17 16.23
CA VAL A 462 0.79 -23.48 16.73
C VAL A 462 0.29 -24.30 15.55
N LEU A 463 0.89 -25.47 15.29
CA LEU A 463 0.44 -26.42 14.28
C LEU A 463 -0.51 -27.47 14.87
N HIS A 464 -0.22 -27.91 16.08
CA HIS A 464 -0.99 -28.95 16.75
C HIS A 464 -0.97 -28.74 18.26
N ALA A 465 -2.09 -29.03 18.91
CA ALA A 465 -2.21 -29.05 20.36
C ALA A 465 -3.23 -30.13 20.75
N ASN A 466 -2.79 -31.07 21.58
CA ASN A 466 -3.63 -32.09 22.19
C ASN A 466 -3.40 -32.07 23.70
N GLU A 467 -4.39 -31.58 24.45
CA GLU A 467 -4.29 -31.45 25.91
C GLU A 467 -4.41 -32.80 26.63
N GLU A 468 -5.15 -33.75 26.06
CA GLU A 468 -5.32 -35.09 26.64
C GLU A 468 -4.00 -35.87 26.61
N THR A 469 -3.31 -35.85 25.45
CA THR A 469 -2.00 -36.51 25.29
C THR A 469 -0.82 -35.62 25.68
N ARG A 470 -1.08 -34.33 25.96
CA ARG A 470 -0.08 -33.28 26.25
C ARG A 470 1.00 -33.18 25.17
N GLU A 471 0.56 -33.24 23.91
CA GLU A 471 1.41 -33.17 22.72
C GLU A 471 1.14 -31.87 21.96
N TYR A 472 2.20 -31.16 21.62
CA TYR A 472 2.13 -29.85 20.97
C TYR A 472 3.17 -29.77 19.87
N ALA A 473 2.84 -29.09 18.77
CA ALA A 473 3.76 -28.80 17.68
C ALA A 473 3.67 -27.32 17.29
N PHE A 474 4.83 -26.72 17.09
CA PHE A 474 4.99 -25.32 16.71
C PHE A 474 5.85 -25.22 15.46
N GLU A 475 5.60 -24.21 14.64
CA GLU A 475 6.43 -23.89 13.47
C GLU A 475 6.90 -22.44 13.54
N GLY A 476 8.13 -22.21 13.13
CA GLY A 476 8.69 -20.87 13.05
C GLY A 476 9.89 -20.81 12.13
N THR A 477 10.12 -19.63 11.57
CA THR A 477 11.31 -19.36 10.77
C THR A 477 12.38 -18.70 11.62
N VAL A 478 13.61 -19.21 11.56
CA VAL A 478 14.75 -18.69 12.30
C VAL A 478 15.06 -17.26 11.82
N PRO A 479 15.07 -16.25 12.71
CA PRO A 479 15.40 -14.88 12.33
C PRO A 479 16.79 -14.77 11.70
N LEU A 480 16.94 -13.92 10.67
CA LEU A 480 18.25 -13.69 10.04
C LEU A 480 19.26 -13.08 11.01
N ASP A 481 18.77 -12.23 11.91
CA ASP A 481 19.55 -11.50 12.91
C ASP A 481 19.29 -12.02 14.33
N LEU A 482 19.24 -13.34 14.49
CA LEU A 482 19.19 -13.96 15.80
C LEU A 482 20.39 -13.49 16.64
N THR A 483 20.13 -13.05 17.87
CA THR A 483 21.13 -12.45 18.77
C THR A 483 22.34 -13.36 19.00
N TYR A 484 22.13 -14.67 18.92
CA TYR A 484 23.13 -15.69 19.20
C TYR A 484 24.08 -16.01 18.03
N PHE A 485 23.92 -15.38 16.86
CA PHE A 485 24.88 -15.50 15.77
C PHE A 485 26.14 -14.65 15.97
N GLY A 486 26.19 -13.81 17.00
CA GLY A 486 27.39 -13.07 17.37
C GLY A 486 28.49 -13.96 18.00
N GLY A 487 29.73 -13.49 17.98
CA GLY A 487 30.85 -14.17 18.63
C GLY A 487 31.29 -15.44 17.88
N HIS A 488 31.22 -16.60 18.54
CA HIS A 488 31.72 -17.89 18.01
C HIS A 488 31.03 -18.35 16.71
N PHE A 489 29.86 -17.82 16.37
CA PHE A 489 29.09 -18.18 15.18
C PHE A 489 29.07 -17.06 14.13
N ALA A 490 29.96 -16.07 14.24
CA ALA A 490 29.94 -14.87 13.40
C ALA A 490 30.21 -15.16 11.91
N ASP A 491 31.13 -16.10 11.62
CA ASP A 491 31.56 -16.46 10.26
C ASP A 491 30.73 -17.61 9.66
N PHE A 492 30.14 -18.45 10.51
CA PHE A 492 29.25 -19.54 10.12
C PHE A 492 28.02 -19.54 11.05
N PRO A 493 26.98 -18.75 10.72
CA PRO A 493 25.84 -18.59 11.60
C PRO A 493 25.03 -19.89 11.65
N LEU A 494 24.88 -20.40 12.87
CA LEU A 494 24.01 -21.51 13.23
C LEU A 494 23.44 -21.25 14.63
N VAL A 495 22.29 -21.85 14.92
CA VAL A 495 21.65 -21.75 16.24
C VAL A 495 22.46 -22.61 17.22
N PRO A 496 22.97 -22.05 18.32
CA PRO A 496 23.69 -22.86 19.30
C PRO A 496 22.73 -23.88 19.91
N GLY A 497 23.17 -25.12 20.11
CA GLY A 497 22.30 -26.18 20.62
C GLY A 497 21.63 -25.86 21.96
N VAL A 498 22.29 -25.10 22.84
CA VAL A 498 21.68 -24.63 24.10
C VAL A 498 20.47 -23.71 23.87
N ILE A 499 20.47 -22.93 22.78
CA ILE A 499 19.37 -22.06 22.40
C ILE A 499 18.20 -22.88 21.84
N GLU A 500 18.48 -23.96 21.12
CA GLU A 500 17.45 -24.91 20.68
C GLU A 500 16.71 -25.53 21.88
N VAL A 501 17.45 -25.88 22.95
CA VAL A 501 16.84 -26.33 24.22
C VAL A 501 16.05 -25.20 24.88
N GLN A 502 16.60 -23.99 24.92
CA GLN A 502 15.91 -22.82 25.49
C GLN A 502 14.56 -22.59 24.80
N TRP A 503 14.50 -22.66 23.46
CA TRP A 503 13.23 -22.54 22.72
C TRP A 503 12.21 -23.59 23.12
N ALA A 504 12.64 -24.85 23.31
CA ALA A 504 11.75 -25.91 23.77
C ALA A 504 11.19 -25.61 25.16
N MET A 505 12.03 -25.10 26.07
CA MET A 505 11.63 -24.76 27.44
C MET A 505 10.75 -23.51 27.50
N ASP A 506 11.03 -22.48 26.69
CA ASP A 506 10.20 -21.27 26.60
C ASP A 506 8.80 -21.59 26.09
N LEU A 507 8.70 -22.51 25.12
CA LEU A 507 7.41 -23.01 24.63
C LEU A 507 6.71 -23.89 25.69
N ALA A 508 7.45 -24.75 26.39
CA ALA A 508 6.89 -25.56 27.47
C ALA A 508 6.36 -24.68 28.61
N ALA A 509 7.02 -23.58 28.96
CA ALA A 509 6.62 -22.66 30.02
C ALA A 509 5.27 -21.97 29.77
N ARG A 510 4.70 -22.07 28.56
CA ARG A 510 3.33 -21.66 28.28
C ARG A 510 2.29 -22.54 28.98
N PHE A 511 2.69 -23.72 29.44
CA PHE A 511 1.86 -24.68 30.17
C PHE A 511 2.32 -24.80 31.63
N ASP A 512 1.40 -25.13 32.54
CA ASP A 512 1.68 -25.22 33.97
C ASP A 512 2.80 -26.22 34.29
N TRP A 513 2.82 -27.35 33.58
CA TRP A 513 3.82 -28.38 33.76
C TRP A 513 5.22 -27.98 33.27
N GLY A 514 5.32 -27.05 32.32
CA GLY A 514 6.59 -26.63 31.75
C GLY A 514 7.34 -25.58 32.57
N ARG A 515 6.73 -25.11 33.68
CA ARG A 515 7.35 -24.15 34.61
C ARG A 515 8.07 -24.82 35.80
N LYS A 516 8.01 -26.16 35.90
CA LYS A 516 8.71 -26.90 36.95
C LYS A 516 10.23 -26.79 36.80
N THR A 517 10.95 -26.87 37.91
CA THR A 517 12.41 -26.79 37.92
C THR A 517 13.04 -27.97 37.18
N VAL A 518 13.98 -27.69 36.29
CA VAL A 518 14.74 -28.72 35.55
C VAL A 518 15.75 -29.39 36.48
N GLN A 519 15.73 -30.71 36.54
CA GLN A 519 16.71 -31.52 37.27
C GLN A 519 17.95 -31.80 36.40
N HIS A 520 17.75 -32.41 35.23
CA HIS A 520 18.80 -32.72 34.25
C HIS A 520 18.20 -32.97 32.85
N ILE A 521 19.06 -33.02 31.83
CA ILE A 521 18.68 -33.31 30.45
C ILE A 521 19.24 -34.68 30.04
N GLU A 522 18.40 -35.54 29.48
CA GLU A 522 18.71 -36.88 28.99
C GLU A 522 18.61 -36.96 27.47
N ASN A 523 19.42 -37.84 26.87
CA ASN A 523 19.36 -38.18 25.44
C ASN A 523 19.38 -36.95 24.51
N LEU A 524 20.11 -35.90 24.89
CA LEU A 524 20.26 -34.71 24.08
C LEU A 524 21.11 -35.03 22.86
N LYS A 525 20.53 -34.87 21.67
CA LYS A 525 21.16 -35.14 20.39
C LYS A 525 21.01 -33.94 19.48
N TYR A 526 22.11 -33.51 18.87
CA TYR A 526 22.16 -32.57 17.76
C TYR A 526 22.63 -33.33 16.53
N GLN A 527 21.84 -33.27 15.46
CA GLN A 527 21.99 -34.12 14.27
C GLN A 527 22.23 -33.28 13.02
N HIS A 528 21.47 -32.19 12.85
CA HIS A 528 21.61 -31.27 11.73
C HIS A 528 21.59 -29.82 12.22
N PHE A 529 22.36 -28.96 11.56
CA PHE A 529 22.41 -27.54 11.90
C PHE A 529 21.09 -26.85 11.59
N VAL A 530 20.66 -26.00 12.52
CA VAL A 530 19.62 -25.01 12.29
C VAL A 530 20.32 -23.67 11.97
N ARG A 531 19.99 -23.06 10.84
CA ARG A 531 20.68 -21.87 10.30
C ARG A 531 19.69 -20.70 10.11
N PRO A 532 20.18 -19.45 9.92
CA PRO A 532 19.31 -18.30 9.64
C PRO A 532 18.33 -18.59 8.50
N HIS A 533 17.06 -18.20 8.61
CA HIS A 533 15.98 -18.45 7.64
C HIS A 533 15.50 -19.89 7.48
N ASP A 534 16.00 -20.85 8.25
CA ASP A 534 15.40 -22.19 8.23
C ASP A 534 14.00 -22.14 8.85
N THR A 535 13.05 -22.83 8.22
CA THR A 535 11.74 -23.09 8.84
C THR A 535 11.83 -24.39 9.61
N VAL A 536 11.59 -24.31 10.91
CA VAL A 536 11.72 -25.43 11.84
C VAL A 536 10.41 -25.72 12.55
N GLN A 537 10.17 -27.00 12.80
CA GLN A 537 9.07 -27.47 13.63
C GLN A 537 9.62 -27.98 14.95
N LEU A 538 9.05 -27.49 16.06
CA LEU A 538 9.38 -27.91 17.41
C LEU A 538 8.19 -28.64 18.00
N THR A 539 8.37 -29.90 18.37
CA THR A 539 7.36 -30.72 19.04
C THR A 539 7.68 -30.88 20.52
N LEU A 540 6.67 -30.80 21.37
CA LEU A 540 6.74 -31.05 22.81
C LEU A 540 5.77 -32.17 23.20
N ARG A 541 6.19 -33.02 24.12
CA ARG A 541 5.30 -33.98 24.80
C ARG A 541 5.64 -34.08 26.27
N HIS A 542 4.65 -33.92 27.15
CA HIS A 542 4.84 -34.08 28.58
C HIS A 542 4.41 -35.46 29.09
N ASP A 543 5.36 -36.28 29.56
CA ASP A 543 5.11 -37.54 30.26
C ASP A 543 4.92 -37.25 31.76
N ALA A 544 3.66 -37.15 32.17
CA ALA A 544 3.27 -36.84 33.55
C ALA A 544 3.72 -37.91 34.56
N ALA A 545 3.73 -39.18 34.15
CA ALA A 545 4.07 -40.29 35.04
C ALA A 545 5.56 -40.31 35.39
N LYS A 546 6.40 -39.75 34.51
CA LYS A 546 7.86 -39.67 34.69
C LYS A 546 8.36 -38.27 34.98
N ASN A 547 7.47 -37.27 35.05
CA ASN A 547 7.80 -35.83 35.12
C ASN A 547 8.87 -35.44 34.09
N LYS A 548 8.62 -35.76 32.81
CA LYS A 548 9.57 -35.53 31.71
C LYS A 548 8.95 -34.80 30.54
N ILE A 549 9.67 -33.81 30.01
CA ILE A 549 9.34 -33.13 28.76
C ILE A 549 10.20 -33.71 27.65
N HIS A 550 9.56 -34.28 26.63
CA HIS A 550 10.21 -34.66 25.39
C HIS A 550 10.15 -33.50 24.42
N PHE A 551 11.27 -33.18 23.77
CA PHE A 551 11.27 -32.24 22.66
C PHE A 551 12.00 -32.80 21.44
N ALA A 552 11.58 -32.36 20.27
CA ALA A 552 12.29 -32.58 19.02
C ALA A 552 12.13 -31.35 18.11
N ILE A 553 13.19 -31.03 17.37
CA ILE A 553 13.26 -29.97 16.39
C ILE A 553 13.59 -30.60 15.05
N ARG A 554 12.84 -30.25 14.01
CA ARG A 554 13.01 -30.76 12.64
C ARG A 554 12.95 -29.63 11.63
N GLN A 555 13.65 -29.80 10.52
CA GLN A 555 13.51 -28.98 9.32
C GLN A 555 12.90 -29.87 8.23
N GLY A 556 11.59 -29.70 7.96
CA GLY A 556 10.84 -30.68 7.17
C GLY A 556 11.00 -32.09 7.74
N ASP A 557 11.43 -33.04 6.93
CA ASP A 557 11.67 -34.41 7.36
C ASP A 557 13.01 -34.61 8.09
N THR A 558 13.91 -33.62 8.07
CA THR A 558 15.26 -33.74 8.63
C THR A 558 15.26 -33.48 10.15
N PRO A 559 15.69 -34.43 10.99
CA PRO A 559 15.79 -34.22 12.43
C PRO A 559 17.00 -33.32 12.76
N CYS A 560 16.77 -32.21 13.46
CA CYS A 560 17.82 -31.25 13.85
C CYS A 560 18.32 -31.51 15.26
N ALA A 561 17.41 -31.49 16.25
CA ALA A 561 17.75 -31.78 17.64
C ALA A 561 16.62 -32.51 18.37
N SER A 562 16.96 -33.20 19.44
CA SER A 562 15.97 -33.85 20.31
C SER A 562 16.53 -34.07 21.69
N GLY A 563 15.67 -34.10 22.70
CA GLY A 563 16.07 -34.40 24.06
C GLY A 563 14.89 -34.69 24.97
N ARG A 564 15.21 -35.05 26.22
CA ARG A 564 14.24 -35.22 27.29
C ARG A 564 14.71 -34.44 28.51
N VAL A 565 13.86 -33.60 29.05
CA VAL A 565 14.13 -32.78 30.23
C VAL A 565 13.41 -33.41 31.41
N ALA A 566 14.16 -33.84 32.43
CA ALA A 566 13.60 -34.32 33.68
C ALA A 566 13.31 -33.15 34.61
N LEU A 567 12.12 -33.15 35.22
CA LEU A 567 11.65 -32.10 36.10
C LEU A 567 11.63 -32.59 37.55
N HIS A 568 11.81 -31.67 38.49
CA HIS A 568 11.49 -31.91 39.89
C HIS A 568 9.97 -32.07 40.07
N ASP A 569 9.57 -32.81 41.12
CA ASP A 569 8.16 -33.04 41.45
C ASP A 569 7.39 -31.76 41.77
#